data_AF-A0A6C0JK40-F1
#
_entry.id   AF-A0A6C0JK40-F1
#
_cell.length_a   1.000
_cell.length_b   1.000
_cell.length_c   1.000
_cell.angle_alpha   90.00
_cell.angle_beta   90.00
_cell.angle_gamma   90.00
#
_symmetry.space_group_name_H-M   'P 1'
#
loop_
_entity.id
_entity.type
_entity.pdbx_description
1 polymer ?
#
loop_
_entity_poly.entity_id
_entity_poly.type
_entity_poly.pdbx_seq_one_letter_code
_entity_poly.pdbx_strand_id
1 'polypeptide(L)'
;MSKSKKFDSQIQIKKLYKKFKSDLCDDNMTFHDCELEILRNAVDESEIKKGVKNINNDEIKQMLKIVEDFLIRKKLVCYGGTAINNILPKFAQFYNRDIEIPDYDFYSSNALEDSKELADIYFKAGYTDVEAKAGVHMGTFKVFVNFIPIADITQLNKMIFESISRDSIKIAGIYYAPPDFLRMAMYLELSRPDGDVSRWEKVFKRLSLLNKHYPIKTNSKCNTIDFQRKSDLNSDQSEKLYISTRNSLIDQGVIFFGGYATSLYSKYMSDDQKHIVKKIPDFDVLSEEPNKCATILKESLEREGFKKISIINHDPIGEIIPYHVEIQVGKSSIAYIYKPIACHSYNKIIVDNNEINVATIDTILAFYLSFLYIDNKNYNKDRLLCMAKFLFNVEDKNRLAQIGLLKRFSLDCYGKQMTLEDIRSEKALKYKELSKERGSKEYQMWFLKYVPSKLEKNKEITEKEMETNKKDSIHVATILESKKKNRKNRKNKTQKVSIINFLKKKKTQKQKGVLPFF
;
A
#
# COMPACT_ATOMS: atom_id res chain seq x y z
N MET A 1 -74.89 -53.03 -12.31
CA MET A 1 -73.60 -52.71 -12.95
C MET A 1 -73.17 -51.30 -12.57
N SER A 2 -72.04 -51.21 -11.86
CA SER A 2 -71.06 -50.11 -11.83
C SER A 2 -71.55 -48.66 -11.94
N LYS A 3 -71.53 -47.94 -10.82
CA LYS A 3 -71.04 -46.55 -10.73
C LYS A 3 -70.72 -46.23 -9.26
N SER A 4 -69.43 -46.21 -8.91
CA SER A 4 -68.93 -45.51 -7.73
C SER A 4 -67.46 -45.16 -7.91
N LYS A 5 -67.22 -43.84 -7.94
CA LYS A 5 -65.99 -43.05 -7.82
C LYS A 5 -64.73 -43.84 -7.43
N LYS A 6 -63.77 -43.91 -8.36
CA LYS A 6 -62.35 -44.07 -8.01
C LYS A 6 -61.84 -42.70 -7.58
N PHE A 7 -61.50 -42.59 -6.30
CA PHE A 7 -60.69 -41.52 -5.76
C PHE A 7 -59.31 -41.58 -6.41
N ASP A 8 -58.83 -40.41 -6.81
CA ASP A 8 -57.49 -40.18 -7.34
C ASP A 8 -56.50 -40.27 -6.18
N SER A 9 -55.71 -41.35 -6.13
CA SER A 9 -54.65 -41.54 -5.15
C SER A 9 -53.32 -41.83 -5.85
N GLN A 10 -52.88 -40.89 -6.67
CA GLN A 10 -51.49 -40.82 -7.12
C GLN A 10 -50.87 -39.45 -6.84
N ILE A 11 -50.97 -38.99 -5.59
CA ILE A 11 -49.91 -38.14 -5.05
C ILE A 11 -48.77 -39.10 -4.68
N GLN A 12 -47.82 -39.30 -5.59
CA GLN A 12 -46.54 -39.92 -5.26
C GLN A 12 -45.79 -39.03 -4.28
N ILE A 13 -45.98 -39.28 -2.99
CA ILE A 13 -45.12 -38.77 -1.92
C ILE A 13 -43.78 -39.50 -2.03
N LYS A 14 -42.90 -39.05 -2.94
CA LYS A 14 -41.46 -39.24 -2.75
C LYS A 14 -41.04 -38.28 -1.63
N LYS A 15 -41.23 -38.71 -0.37
CA LYS A 15 -40.42 -38.17 0.74
C LYS A 15 -38.98 -38.52 0.40
N LEU A 16 -38.23 -37.55 -0.09
CA LEU A 16 -36.77 -37.61 -0.20
C LEU A 16 -36.25 -37.97 1.20
N TYR A 17 -35.75 -39.19 1.37
CA TYR A 17 -35.08 -39.59 2.60
C TYR A 17 -33.75 -38.85 2.65
N LYS A 18 -33.72 -37.74 3.40
CA LYS A 18 -32.50 -37.00 3.68
C LYS A 18 -31.58 -37.89 4.52
N LYS A 19 -30.36 -38.14 4.05
CA LYS A 19 -29.32 -38.97 4.67
C LYS A 19 -28.93 -38.44 6.05
N PHE A 20 -28.96 -37.12 6.22
CA PHE A 20 -28.70 -36.45 7.49
C PHE A 20 -29.94 -35.73 8.00
N LYS A 21 -30.09 -35.67 9.33
CA LYS A 21 -31.18 -34.93 9.98
C LYS A 21 -30.96 -33.42 10.02
N SER A 22 -29.69 -32.98 9.93
CA SER A 22 -29.34 -31.56 9.92
C SER A 22 -29.71 -30.94 8.58
N ASP A 23 -30.30 -29.75 8.62
CA ASP A 23 -30.61 -29.01 7.40
C ASP A 23 -29.39 -28.40 6.71
N LEU A 24 -28.26 -28.34 7.43
CA LEU A 24 -26.97 -27.86 6.94
C LEU A 24 -26.23 -28.88 6.08
N CYS A 25 -26.64 -30.16 6.12
CA CYS A 25 -25.95 -31.23 5.42
C CYS A 25 -26.72 -31.68 4.17
N ASP A 26 -25.99 -31.94 3.09
CA ASP A 26 -26.53 -32.56 1.88
C ASP A 26 -26.30 -34.09 1.87
N ASP A 27 -27.06 -34.81 1.03
CA ASP A 27 -27.00 -36.28 0.99
C ASP A 27 -25.69 -36.83 0.38
N ASN A 28 -24.90 -35.98 -0.29
CA ASN A 28 -23.63 -36.33 -0.91
C ASN A 28 -22.45 -36.22 0.07
N MET A 29 -22.59 -35.47 1.16
CA MET A 29 -21.57 -35.33 2.21
C MET A 29 -21.26 -36.66 2.92
N THR A 30 -20.02 -36.85 3.37
CA THR A 30 -19.71 -37.90 4.34
C THR A 30 -20.21 -37.52 5.74
N PHE A 31 -20.24 -38.47 6.68
CA PHE A 31 -20.58 -38.16 8.07
C PHE A 31 -19.62 -37.11 8.66
N HIS A 32 -18.33 -37.23 8.36
CA HIS A 32 -17.32 -36.29 8.81
C HIS A 32 -17.48 -34.90 8.18
N ASP A 33 -17.81 -34.82 6.88
CA ASP A 33 -18.07 -33.53 6.23
C ASP A 33 -19.30 -32.83 6.83
N CYS A 34 -20.37 -33.59 7.11
CA CYS A 34 -21.56 -33.06 7.78
C CYS A 34 -21.25 -32.59 9.21
N GLU A 35 -20.42 -33.32 9.96
CA GLU A 35 -19.96 -32.91 11.29
C GLU A 35 -19.13 -31.61 11.24
N LEU A 36 -18.21 -31.50 10.27
CA LEU A 36 -17.43 -30.28 10.05
C LEU A 36 -18.31 -29.10 9.63
N GLU A 37 -19.33 -29.31 8.81
CA GLU A 37 -20.24 -28.26 8.38
C GLU A 37 -21.12 -27.75 9.53
N ILE A 38 -21.57 -28.66 10.41
CA ILE A 38 -22.26 -28.29 11.64
C ILE A 38 -21.34 -27.46 12.56
N LEU A 39 -20.08 -27.86 12.71
CA LEU A 39 -19.08 -27.10 13.49
C LEU A 39 -18.86 -25.71 12.89
N ARG A 40 -18.68 -25.61 11.56
CA ARG A 40 -18.50 -24.33 10.85
C ARG A 40 -19.69 -23.41 11.09
N ASN A 41 -20.91 -23.91 10.92
CA ASN A 41 -22.11 -23.11 11.17
C ASN A 41 -22.19 -22.65 12.64
N ALA A 42 -21.82 -23.50 13.61
CA ALA A 42 -21.79 -23.10 15.02
C ALA A 42 -20.72 -22.03 15.31
N VAL A 43 -19.57 -22.08 14.64
CA VAL A 43 -18.53 -21.03 14.68
C VAL A 43 -19.09 -19.73 14.11
N ASP A 44 -19.70 -19.78 12.92
CA ASP A 44 -20.29 -18.61 12.25
C ASP A 44 -21.37 -17.96 13.12
N GLU A 45 -22.31 -18.74 13.67
CA GLU A 45 -23.34 -18.23 14.58
C GLU A 45 -22.77 -17.59 15.85
N SER A 46 -21.69 -18.16 16.39
CA SER A 46 -21.00 -17.63 17.57
C SER A 46 -20.31 -16.30 17.27
N GLU A 47 -19.65 -16.20 16.12
CA GLU A 47 -19.02 -14.97 15.63
C GLU A 47 -20.07 -13.88 15.39
N ILE A 48 -21.20 -14.22 14.76
CA ILE A 48 -22.33 -13.31 14.55
C ILE A 48 -22.85 -12.77 15.89
N LYS A 49 -23.12 -13.65 16.85
CA LYS A 49 -23.62 -13.25 18.18
C LYS A 49 -22.65 -12.31 18.90
N LYS A 50 -21.34 -12.59 18.84
CA LYS A 50 -20.30 -11.73 19.42
C LYS A 50 -20.22 -10.39 18.70
N GLY A 51 -20.24 -10.39 17.37
CA GLY A 51 -20.17 -9.20 16.54
C GLY A 51 -21.31 -8.22 16.80
N VAL A 52 -22.55 -8.72 16.79
CA VAL A 52 -23.76 -7.93 17.09
C VAL A 52 -23.71 -7.30 18.48
N LYS A 53 -23.22 -8.05 19.49
CA LYS A 53 -23.08 -7.52 20.86
C LYS A 53 -22.04 -6.40 20.93
N ASN A 54 -20.94 -6.52 20.20
CA ASN A 54 -19.88 -5.52 20.19
C ASN A 54 -20.31 -4.23 19.49
N ILE A 55 -20.97 -4.32 18.32
CA ILE A 55 -21.39 -3.11 17.57
C ILE A 55 -22.50 -2.34 18.26
N ASN A 56 -23.38 -3.03 18.99
CA ASN A 56 -24.43 -2.37 19.74
C ASN A 56 -23.94 -1.66 21.01
N ASN A 57 -22.65 -1.77 21.34
CA ASN A 57 -22.04 -0.95 22.39
C ASN A 57 -21.94 0.52 21.93
N ASP A 58 -22.61 1.42 22.65
CA ASP A 58 -22.60 2.86 22.36
C ASP A 58 -21.19 3.45 22.35
N GLU A 59 -20.28 2.89 23.15
CA GLU A 59 -18.87 3.28 23.17
C GLU A 59 -18.19 3.04 21.81
N ILE A 60 -18.45 1.89 21.17
CA ILE A 60 -17.91 1.53 19.86
C ILE A 60 -18.52 2.39 18.75
N LYS A 61 -19.84 2.66 18.83
CA LYS A 61 -20.49 3.58 17.89
C LYS A 61 -19.88 4.97 17.94
N GLN A 62 -19.58 5.47 19.14
CA GLN A 62 -18.89 6.74 19.32
C GLN A 62 -17.45 6.68 18.78
N MET A 63 -16.73 5.57 18.99
CA MET A 63 -15.39 5.39 18.42
C MET A 63 -15.40 5.50 16.89
N LEU A 64 -16.33 4.80 16.24
CA LEU A 64 -16.49 4.79 14.78
C LEU A 64 -16.86 6.18 14.25
N LYS A 65 -17.78 6.87 14.93
CA LYS A 65 -18.16 8.23 14.56
C LYS A 65 -16.97 9.19 14.57
N ILE A 66 -16.08 9.09 15.55
CA ILE A 66 -14.90 9.96 15.65
C ILE A 66 -13.97 9.79 14.43
N VAL A 67 -13.68 8.56 14.01
CA VAL A 67 -12.82 8.32 12.83
C VAL A 67 -13.53 8.74 11.54
N GLU A 68 -14.83 8.50 11.41
CA GLU A 68 -15.61 8.96 10.25
C GLU A 68 -15.63 10.50 10.15
N ASP A 69 -15.88 11.21 11.26
CA ASP A 69 -15.83 12.68 11.31
C ASP A 69 -14.42 13.21 10.99
N PHE A 70 -13.37 12.51 11.45
CA PHE A 70 -11.98 12.80 11.13
C PHE A 70 -11.72 12.69 9.62
N LEU A 71 -12.11 11.57 9.01
CA LEU A 71 -11.98 11.31 7.57
C LEU A 71 -12.69 12.37 6.74
N ILE A 72 -13.92 12.74 7.11
CA ILE A 72 -14.73 13.76 6.43
C ILE A 72 -14.04 15.13 6.51
N ARG A 73 -13.61 15.54 7.70
CA ARG A 73 -12.97 16.84 7.93
C ARG A 73 -11.65 16.98 7.20
N LYS A 74 -10.82 15.93 7.27
CA LYS A 74 -9.48 15.90 6.66
C LYS A 74 -9.50 15.57 5.17
N LYS A 75 -10.63 15.07 4.65
CA LYS A 75 -10.81 14.59 3.27
C LYS A 75 -9.78 13.52 2.89
N LEU A 76 -9.52 12.59 3.82
CA LEU A 76 -8.61 11.47 3.61
C LEU A 76 -9.30 10.38 2.80
N VAL A 77 -8.51 9.60 2.07
CA VAL A 77 -9.02 8.65 1.06
C VAL A 77 -8.92 7.23 1.57
N CYS A 78 -10.06 6.63 1.90
CA CYS A 78 -10.14 5.23 2.30
C CYS A 78 -9.74 4.29 1.15
N TYR A 79 -9.05 3.20 1.44
CA TYR A 79 -8.65 2.17 0.47
C TYR A 79 -8.98 0.75 0.98
N GLY A 80 -8.46 -0.26 0.28
CA GLY A 80 -8.52 -1.65 0.75
C GLY A 80 -9.92 -2.27 0.70
N GLY A 81 -10.14 -3.27 1.56
CA GLY A 81 -11.41 -4.01 1.60
C GLY A 81 -12.60 -3.12 1.94
N THR A 82 -12.42 -2.22 2.92
CA THR A 82 -13.44 -1.28 3.36
C THR A 82 -13.87 -0.35 2.23
N ALA A 83 -12.92 0.20 1.46
CA ALA A 83 -13.26 1.03 0.31
C ALA A 83 -14.00 0.27 -0.78
N ILE A 84 -13.51 -0.92 -1.18
CA ILE A 84 -14.19 -1.74 -2.20
C ILE A 84 -15.61 -2.06 -1.75
N ASN A 85 -15.80 -2.49 -0.50
CA ASN A 85 -17.12 -2.81 0.03
C ASN A 85 -18.07 -1.62 -0.04
N ASN A 86 -17.61 -0.44 0.38
CA ASN A 86 -18.50 0.71 0.56
C ASN A 86 -18.92 1.36 -0.77
N ILE A 87 -18.09 1.26 -1.80
CA ILE A 87 -18.47 1.75 -3.14
C ILE A 87 -19.42 0.78 -3.85
N LEU A 88 -19.43 -0.51 -3.49
CA LEU A 88 -20.35 -1.46 -4.10
C LEU A 88 -21.82 -1.18 -3.74
N PRO A 89 -22.77 -1.50 -4.65
CA PRO A 89 -24.19 -1.51 -4.32
C PRO A 89 -24.46 -2.38 -3.09
N LYS A 90 -25.46 -2.01 -2.28
CA LYS A 90 -25.76 -2.68 -0.99
C LYS A 90 -25.86 -4.20 -1.08
N PHE A 91 -26.50 -4.74 -2.11
CA PHE A 91 -26.66 -6.18 -2.32
C PHE A 91 -25.36 -6.92 -2.70
N ALA A 92 -24.31 -6.20 -3.08
CA ALA A 92 -23.01 -6.73 -3.48
C ALA A 92 -21.91 -6.46 -2.43
N GLN A 93 -22.26 -5.82 -1.31
CA GLN A 93 -21.36 -5.61 -0.18
C GLN A 93 -21.07 -6.96 0.48
N PHE A 94 -19.81 -7.21 0.81
CA PHE A 94 -19.32 -8.46 1.39
C PHE A 94 -18.93 -8.32 2.87
N TYR A 95 -18.98 -7.11 3.44
CA TYR A 95 -18.89 -6.89 4.87
C TYR A 95 -20.26 -6.56 5.44
N ASN A 96 -20.57 -7.17 6.59
CA ASN A 96 -21.78 -6.88 7.33
C ASN A 96 -21.48 -5.90 8.48
N ARG A 97 -21.83 -4.62 8.28
CA ARG A 97 -21.61 -3.55 9.28
C ARG A 97 -22.49 -3.66 10.53
N ASP A 98 -23.47 -4.57 10.54
CA ASP A 98 -24.29 -4.85 11.72
C ASP A 98 -23.64 -5.92 12.63
N ILE A 99 -22.55 -6.55 12.16
CA ILE A 99 -21.87 -7.66 12.82
C ILE A 99 -20.36 -7.39 12.97
N GLU A 100 -19.71 -6.74 12.01
CA GLU A 100 -18.27 -6.46 12.02
C GLU A 100 -17.95 -4.98 12.22
N ILE A 101 -17.01 -4.69 13.12
CA ILE A 101 -16.44 -3.34 13.30
C ILE A 101 -15.52 -3.07 12.10
N PRO A 102 -15.75 -2.02 11.31
CA PRO A 102 -14.90 -1.72 10.16
C PRO A 102 -13.52 -1.26 10.64
N ASP A 103 -12.47 -1.86 10.09
CA ASP A 103 -11.13 -1.31 10.13
C ASP A 103 -11.00 -0.25 9.02
N TYR A 104 -10.62 0.97 9.41
CA TYR A 104 -10.49 2.08 8.47
C TYR A 104 -9.07 2.19 7.96
N ASP A 105 -8.81 1.60 6.79
CA ASP A 105 -7.61 1.82 6.00
C ASP A 105 -7.75 3.11 5.16
N PHE A 106 -6.89 4.10 5.35
CA PHE A 106 -6.90 5.32 4.53
C PHE A 106 -5.52 5.93 4.25
N TYR A 107 -5.40 6.55 3.08
CA TYR A 107 -4.21 7.28 2.68
C TYR A 107 -4.23 8.70 3.25
N SER A 108 -3.04 9.18 3.60
CA SER A 108 -2.78 10.59 3.88
C SER A 108 -1.44 11.01 3.30
N SER A 109 -1.36 12.24 2.80
CA SER A 109 -0.07 12.86 2.46
C SER A 109 0.71 13.38 3.69
N ASN A 110 0.13 13.26 4.88
CA ASN A 110 0.70 13.67 6.17
C ASN A 110 0.37 12.64 7.29
N ALA A 111 0.51 11.35 6.96
CA ALA A 111 0.01 10.24 7.77
C ALA A 111 0.53 10.23 9.22
N LEU A 112 1.80 10.61 9.42
CA LEU A 112 2.41 10.67 10.75
C LEU A 112 1.66 11.63 11.67
N GLU A 113 1.41 12.86 11.23
CA GLU A 113 0.75 13.86 12.07
C GLU A 113 -0.76 13.60 12.17
N ASP A 114 -1.40 13.13 11.09
CA ASP A 114 -2.81 12.74 11.14
C ASP A 114 -3.05 11.58 12.13
N SER A 115 -2.11 10.65 12.26
CA SER A 115 -2.19 9.56 13.26
C SER A 115 -2.12 10.06 14.70
N LYS A 116 -1.26 11.04 14.99
CA LYS A 116 -1.17 11.67 16.32
C LYS A 116 -2.41 12.49 16.62
N GLU A 117 -2.90 13.26 15.65
CA GLU A 117 -4.10 14.07 15.81
C GLU A 117 -5.33 13.20 16.09
N LEU A 118 -5.49 12.08 15.36
CA LEU A 118 -6.59 11.15 15.63
C LEU A 118 -6.50 10.55 17.04
N ALA A 119 -5.30 10.15 17.48
CA ALA A 119 -5.08 9.68 18.85
C ALA A 119 -5.42 10.78 19.90
N ASP A 120 -5.04 12.03 19.67
CA ASP A 120 -5.39 13.14 20.55
C ASP A 120 -6.89 13.39 20.62
N ILE A 121 -7.61 13.24 19.52
CA ILE A 121 -9.07 13.40 19.49
C ILE A 121 -9.74 12.32 20.33
N TYR A 122 -9.32 11.05 20.20
CA TYR A 122 -9.82 9.98 21.06
C TYR A 122 -9.52 10.23 22.53
N PHE A 123 -8.28 10.61 22.85
CA PHE A 123 -7.92 10.90 24.23
C PHE A 123 -8.78 12.03 24.83
N LYS A 124 -8.98 13.12 24.08
CA LYS A 124 -9.87 14.24 24.48
C LYS A 124 -11.34 13.83 24.60
N ALA A 125 -11.78 12.80 23.89
CA ALA A 125 -13.13 12.26 24.00
C ALA A 125 -13.33 11.37 25.25
N GLY A 126 -12.29 11.15 26.06
CA GLY A 126 -12.35 10.43 27.33
C GLY A 126 -11.83 8.99 27.29
N TYR A 127 -11.29 8.53 26.15
CA TYR A 127 -10.69 7.20 26.05
C TYR A 127 -9.31 7.18 26.72
N THR A 128 -9.06 6.20 27.60
CA THR A 128 -7.84 6.13 28.42
C THR A 128 -6.68 5.43 27.72
N ASP A 129 -6.97 4.38 26.95
CA ASP A 129 -5.98 3.52 26.30
C ASP A 129 -5.91 3.82 24.81
N VAL A 130 -5.26 4.94 24.48
CA VAL A 130 -5.07 5.39 23.10
C VAL A 130 -3.59 5.34 22.70
N GLU A 131 -3.28 4.69 21.59
CA GLU A 131 -1.93 4.57 21.05
C GLU A 131 -1.94 4.74 19.52
N ALA A 132 -1.13 5.66 18.99
CA ALA A 132 -0.74 5.64 17.59
C ALA A 132 0.70 5.09 17.48
N LYS A 133 0.91 4.08 16.65
CA LYS A 133 2.23 3.45 16.46
C LYS A 133 2.55 3.13 15.01
N ALA A 134 3.83 3.01 14.69
CA ALA A 134 4.27 2.57 13.37
C ALA A 134 3.84 1.11 13.10
N GLY A 135 3.34 0.87 11.89
CA GLY A 135 2.98 -0.44 11.35
C GLY A 135 4.21 -1.24 10.92
N VAL A 136 3.98 -2.38 10.26
CA VAL A 136 5.08 -3.25 9.77
C VAL A 136 5.88 -2.54 8.67
N HIS A 137 5.19 -1.89 7.74
CA HIS A 137 5.81 -1.10 6.67
C HIS A 137 6.05 0.34 7.13
N MET A 138 7.15 0.95 6.69
CA MET A 138 7.47 2.35 6.98
C MET A 138 6.34 3.24 6.46
N GLY A 139 5.92 4.24 7.24
CA GLY A 139 4.93 5.21 6.80
C GLY A 139 3.46 4.75 6.89
N THR A 140 3.20 3.51 7.27
CA THR A 140 1.88 3.09 7.77
C THR A 140 1.84 3.23 9.28
N PHE A 141 0.78 3.82 9.82
CA PHE A 141 0.56 3.98 11.26
C PHE A 141 -0.76 3.34 11.67
N LYS A 142 -0.79 2.73 12.84
CA LYS A 142 -1.97 2.10 13.40
C LYS A 142 -2.43 2.87 14.64
N VAL A 143 -3.71 3.22 14.70
CA VAL A 143 -4.34 3.86 15.87
C VAL A 143 -5.19 2.84 16.61
N PHE A 144 -4.88 2.64 17.88
CA PHE A 144 -5.60 1.77 18.80
C PHE A 144 -6.35 2.60 19.83
N VAL A 145 -7.59 2.20 20.11
CA VAL A 145 -8.43 2.78 21.16
C VAL A 145 -9.00 1.63 21.99
N ASN A 146 -8.72 1.61 23.29
CA ASN A 146 -9.10 0.52 24.18
C ASN A 146 -8.71 -0.87 23.63
N PHE A 147 -7.50 -0.94 23.07
CA PHE A 147 -6.91 -2.13 22.43
C PHE A 147 -7.59 -2.58 21.11
N ILE A 148 -8.59 -1.86 20.63
CA ILE A 148 -9.23 -2.09 19.33
C ILE A 148 -8.44 -1.34 18.26
N PRO A 149 -7.98 -2.00 17.18
CA PRO A 149 -7.42 -1.31 16.01
C PRO A 149 -8.55 -0.58 15.28
N ILE A 150 -8.53 0.75 15.29
CA ILE A 150 -9.59 1.56 14.70
C ILE A 150 -9.21 2.07 13.30
N ALA A 151 -7.93 2.32 13.06
CA ALA A 151 -7.48 2.89 11.79
C ALA A 151 -6.05 2.51 11.43
N ASP A 152 -5.84 2.26 10.15
CA ASP A 152 -4.57 2.14 9.45
C ASP A 152 -4.38 3.33 8.51
N ILE A 153 -3.36 4.14 8.78
CA ILE A 153 -3.10 5.42 8.12
C ILE A 153 -1.80 5.31 7.35
N THR A 154 -1.89 5.24 6.02
CA THR A 154 -0.74 5.01 5.15
C THR A 154 -0.29 6.30 4.47
N GLN A 155 0.99 6.61 4.60
CA GLN A 155 1.62 7.73 3.90
C GLN A 155 1.59 7.48 2.40
N LEU A 156 1.04 8.43 1.65
CA LEU A 156 1.08 8.43 0.20
C LEU A 156 1.82 9.67 -0.30
N ASN A 157 2.55 9.54 -1.42
CA ASN A 157 3.18 10.69 -2.05
C ASN A 157 2.12 11.76 -2.37
N LYS A 158 2.42 13.03 -2.10
CA LYS A 158 1.46 14.12 -2.24
C LYS A 158 0.83 14.21 -3.64
N MET A 159 1.61 14.06 -4.70
CA MET A 159 1.12 14.09 -6.09
C MET A 159 0.10 12.97 -6.34
N ILE A 160 0.44 11.75 -5.91
CA ILE A 160 -0.44 10.58 -6.08
C ILE A 160 -1.69 10.74 -5.23
N PHE A 161 -1.53 11.18 -3.97
CA PHE A 161 -2.65 11.46 -3.05
C PHE A 161 -3.62 12.47 -3.65
N GLU A 162 -3.13 13.58 -4.21
CA GLU A 162 -3.96 14.57 -4.88
C GLU A 162 -4.66 13.98 -6.11
N SER A 163 -3.98 13.15 -6.91
CA SER A 163 -4.61 12.52 -8.07
C SER A 163 -5.73 11.56 -7.66
N ILE A 164 -5.51 10.66 -6.69
CA ILE A 164 -6.56 9.74 -6.24
C ILE A 164 -7.68 10.47 -5.50
N SER A 165 -7.38 11.58 -4.83
CA SER A 165 -8.39 12.39 -4.14
C SER A 165 -9.34 13.04 -5.13
N ARG A 166 -8.83 13.54 -6.28
CA ARG A 166 -9.66 14.12 -7.35
C ARG A 166 -10.64 13.10 -7.93
N ASP A 167 -10.19 11.87 -8.14
CA ASP A 167 -10.97 10.83 -8.83
C ASP A 167 -11.78 9.94 -7.86
N SER A 168 -11.68 10.20 -6.56
CA SER A 168 -12.32 9.42 -5.50
C SER A 168 -13.86 9.43 -5.60
N ILE A 169 -14.46 8.37 -5.05
CA ILE A 169 -15.91 8.26 -4.90
C ILE A 169 -16.28 8.74 -3.49
N LYS A 170 -17.21 9.70 -3.41
CA LYS A 170 -17.68 10.24 -2.14
C LYS A 170 -19.01 9.61 -1.72
N ILE A 171 -19.05 9.01 -0.54
CA ILE A 171 -20.27 8.43 0.06
C ILE A 171 -20.40 8.92 1.49
N ALA A 172 -21.53 9.57 1.82
CA ALA A 172 -21.79 10.14 3.15
C ALA A 172 -20.69 11.09 3.67
N GLY A 173 -19.98 11.78 2.76
CA GLY A 173 -18.89 12.69 3.15
C GLY A 173 -17.49 12.07 3.09
N ILE A 174 -17.38 10.75 3.20
CA ILE A 174 -16.11 10.01 3.20
C ILE A 174 -15.65 9.78 1.76
N TYR A 175 -14.34 9.93 1.53
CA TYR A 175 -13.70 9.75 0.23
C TYR A 175 -13.15 8.32 0.14
N TYR A 176 -13.49 7.61 -0.94
CA TYR A 176 -13.02 6.25 -1.21
C TYR A 176 -12.18 6.25 -2.48
N ALA A 177 -11.06 5.52 -2.46
CA ALA A 177 -10.14 5.45 -3.58
C ALA A 177 -10.86 5.07 -4.88
N PRO A 178 -10.46 5.64 -6.03
CA PRO A 178 -11.08 5.37 -7.31
C PRO A 178 -11.03 3.88 -7.67
N PRO A 179 -12.04 3.33 -8.37
CA PRO A 179 -12.09 1.92 -8.73
C PRO A 179 -10.84 1.42 -9.46
N ASP A 180 -10.28 2.22 -10.38
CA ASP A 180 -9.07 1.83 -11.11
C ASP A 180 -7.81 1.77 -10.22
N PHE A 181 -7.75 2.57 -9.14
CA PHE A 181 -6.67 2.49 -8.15
C PHE A 181 -6.83 1.27 -7.24
N LEU A 182 -8.06 0.96 -6.83
CA LEU A 182 -8.35 -0.26 -6.08
C LEU A 182 -8.05 -1.51 -6.92
N ARG A 183 -8.40 -1.47 -8.21
CA ARG A 183 -8.07 -2.50 -9.20
C ARG A 183 -6.57 -2.67 -9.37
N MET A 184 -5.82 -1.57 -9.50
CA MET A 184 -4.35 -1.58 -9.55
C MET A 184 -3.77 -2.34 -8.35
N ALA A 185 -4.19 -2.00 -7.13
CA ALA A 185 -3.70 -2.64 -5.91
C ALA A 185 -4.02 -4.14 -5.89
N MET A 186 -5.19 -4.57 -6.38
CA MET A 186 -5.54 -5.99 -6.46
C MET A 186 -4.73 -6.75 -7.51
N TYR A 187 -4.52 -6.18 -8.69
CA TYR A 187 -3.65 -6.78 -9.70
C TYR A 187 -2.19 -6.85 -9.24
N LEU A 188 -1.74 -5.84 -8.50
CA LEU A 188 -0.42 -5.84 -7.89
C LEU A 188 -0.23 -7.06 -6.98
N GLU A 189 -1.19 -7.35 -6.10
CA GLU A 189 -1.15 -8.53 -5.24
C GLU A 189 -1.19 -9.85 -6.04
N LEU A 190 -2.08 -9.96 -7.03
CA LEU A 190 -2.20 -11.16 -7.88
C LEU A 190 -0.97 -11.38 -8.78
N SER A 191 -0.21 -10.33 -9.05
CA SER A 191 1.00 -10.39 -9.87
C SER A 191 2.25 -10.84 -9.10
N ARG A 192 2.17 -11.04 -7.77
CA ARG A 192 3.33 -11.30 -6.88
C ARG A 192 3.32 -12.72 -6.31
N PRO A 193 3.83 -13.73 -7.04
CA PRO A 193 3.81 -15.13 -6.56
C PRO A 193 4.70 -15.37 -5.34
N ASP A 194 5.74 -14.58 -5.14
CA ASP A 194 6.57 -14.64 -3.92
C ASP A 194 5.98 -13.80 -2.77
N GLY A 195 4.88 -13.09 -3.01
CA GLY A 195 4.15 -12.31 -2.00
C GLY A 195 3.28 -13.16 -1.08
N ASP A 196 2.28 -12.53 -0.45
CA ASP A 196 1.32 -13.26 0.40
C ASP A 196 0.21 -13.91 -0.44
N VAL A 197 0.52 -15.05 -1.06
CA VAL A 197 -0.40 -15.81 -1.91
C VAL A 197 -1.63 -16.33 -1.17
N SER A 198 -1.60 -16.40 0.17
CA SER A 198 -2.77 -16.78 0.97
C SER A 198 -3.95 -15.82 0.79
N ARG A 199 -3.67 -14.60 0.32
CA ARG A 199 -4.69 -13.56 0.06
C ARG A 199 -5.33 -13.65 -1.32
N TRP A 200 -4.74 -14.40 -2.26
CA TRP A 200 -5.12 -14.35 -3.67
C TRP A 200 -6.58 -14.68 -3.91
N GLU A 201 -7.13 -15.70 -3.23
CA GLU A 201 -8.54 -16.05 -3.35
C GLU A 201 -9.46 -14.89 -2.96
N LYS A 202 -9.17 -14.26 -1.80
CA LYS A 202 -9.92 -13.11 -1.29
C LYS A 202 -9.79 -11.89 -2.21
N VAL A 203 -8.59 -11.62 -2.70
CA VAL A 203 -8.30 -10.53 -3.64
C VAL A 203 -9.06 -10.75 -4.95
N PHE A 204 -9.01 -11.95 -5.52
CA PHE A 204 -9.67 -12.26 -6.78
C PHE A 204 -11.20 -12.17 -6.70
N LYS A 205 -11.82 -12.64 -5.61
CA LYS A 205 -13.27 -12.50 -5.38
C LYS A 205 -13.69 -11.02 -5.36
N ARG A 206 -12.92 -10.17 -4.69
CA ARG A 206 -13.16 -8.72 -4.62
C ARG A 206 -12.93 -8.03 -5.96
N LEU A 207 -11.87 -8.38 -6.67
CA LEU A 207 -11.59 -7.88 -8.00
C LEU A 207 -12.73 -8.21 -8.97
N SER A 208 -13.26 -9.44 -8.90
CA SER A 208 -14.40 -9.87 -9.72
C SER A 208 -15.66 -9.03 -9.45
N LEU A 209 -15.98 -8.78 -8.18
CA LEU A 209 -17.08 -7.88 -7.80
C LEU A 209 -16.85 -6.45 -8.30
N LEU A 210 -15.65 -5.92 -8.08
CA LEU A 210 -15.29 -4.58 -8.53
C LEU A 210 -15.40 -4.44 -10.05
N ASN A 211 -14.88 -5.41 -10.82
CA ASN A 211 -14.95 -5.41 -12.28
C ASN A 211 -16.39 -5.49 -12.80
N LYS A 212 -17.25 -6.24 -12.12
CA LYS A 212 -18.68 -6.34 -12.47
C LYS A 212 -19.42 -5.02 -12.29
N HIS A 213 -19.18 -4.31 -11.19
CA HIS A 213 -19.93 -3.10 -10.83
C HIS A 213 -19.27 -1.79 -11.30
N TYR A 214 -17.95 -1.82 -11.49
CA TYR A 214 -17.13 -0.70 -11.92
C TYR A 214 -16.20 -1.13 -13.07
N PRO A 215 -16.73 -1.48 -14.25
CA PRO A 215 -15.90 -1.86 -15.39
C PRO A 215 -14.97 -0.70 -15.80
N ILE A 216 -13.82 -1.02 -16.39
CA ILE A 216 -12.86 -0.01 -16.88
C ILE A 216 -13.56 0.86 -17.94
N LYS A 217 -13.66 2.16 -17.65
CA LYS A 217 -14.27 3.14 -18.55
C LYS A 217 -13.18 3.91 -19.31
N THR A 218 -13.45 4.20 -20.57
CA THR A 218 -12.58 5.01 -21.43
C THR A 218 -13.35 6.27 -21.79
N ASN A 219 -12.76 7.45 -21.58
CA ASN A 219 -13.43 8.73 -21.84
C ASN A 219 -13.53 9.03 -23.35
N SER A 220 -12.53 8.58 -24.11
CA SER A 220 -12.44 8.72 -25.55
C SER A 220 -12.64 7.37 -26.25
N LYS A 221 -13.04 7.41 -27.53
CA LYS A 221 -13.05 6.20 -28.37
C LYS A 221 -11.60 5.79 -28.58
N CYS A 222 -11.21 4.60 -28.15
CA CYS A 222 -9.82 4.15 -28.28
C CYS A 222 -9.29 4.22 -29.72
N ASN A 223 -10.17 4.08 -30.72
CA ASN A 223 -9.82 4.15 -32.14
C ASN A 223 -9.41 5.56 -32.60
N THR A 224 -9.69 6.61 -31.81
CA THR A 224 -9.35 8.01 -32.13
C THR A 224 -8.06 8.49 -31.46
N ILE A 225 -7.42 7.65 -30.66
CA ILE A 225 -6.16 7.99 -29.98
C ILE A 225 -5.01 7.65 -30.93
N ASP A 226 -4.05 8.55 -31.07
CA ASP A 226 -2.80 8.28 -31.78
C ASP A 226 -1.85 7.49 -30.87
N PHE A 227 -1.62 6.23 -31.22
CA PHE A 227 -0.69 5.33 -30.52
C PHE A 227 0.71 5.33 -31.13
N GLN A 228 0.87 5.99 -32.29
CA GLN A 228 2.11 6.00 -33.03
C GLN A 228 2.98 7.19 -32.60
N ARG A 229 4.28 6.95 -32.45
CA ARG A 229 5.24 8.02 -32.19
C ARG A 229 5.39 8.88 -33.44
N LYS A 230 5.43 10.20 -33.28
CA LYS A 230 5.97 11.09 -34.33
C LYS A 230 7.48 10.90 -34.36
N SER A 231 7.96 10.05 -35.26
CA SER A 231 9.38 9.84 -35.50
C SER A 231 9.86 10.80 -36.59
N ASP A 232 11.00 11.45 -36.37
CA ASP A 232 11.69 12.24 -37.41
C ASP A 232 12.49 11.32 -38.38
N LEU A 233 12.48 10.00 -38.16
CA LEU A 233 13.15 9.01 -39.00
C LEU A 233 12.22 8.56 -40.15
N ASN A 234 12.82 8.17 -41.28
CA ASN A 234 12.09 7.50 -42.36
C ASN A 234 11.63 6.09 -41.95
N SER A 235 10.75 5.47 -42.74
CA SER A 235 10.15 4.16 -42.45
C SER A 235 11.19 3.09 -42.15
N ASP A 236 12.22 2.99 -42.98
CA ASP A 236 13.20 1.89 -42.94
C ASP A 236 14.12 2.01 -41.72
N GLN A 237 14.54 3.23 -41.39
CA GLN A 237 15.33 3.49 -40.18
C GLN A 237 14.50 3.29 -38.91
N SER A 238 13.20 3.63 -38.96
CA SER A 238 12.29 3.39 -37.83
C SER A 238 12.05 1.91 -37.59
N GLU A 239 11.90 1.11 -38.65
CA GLU A 239 11.76 -0.35 -38.56
C GLU A 239 13.05 -1.00 -38.05
N LYS A 240 14.20 -0.60 -38.62
CA LYS A 240 15.51 -1.07 -38.15
C LYS A 240 15.71 -0.76 -36.66
N LEU A 241 15.39 0.47 -36.23
CA LEU A 241 15.51 0.89 -34.83
C LEU A 241 14.64 0.02 -33.92
N TYR A 242 13.40 -0.25 -34.32
CA TYR A 242 12.49 -1.10 -33.57
C TYR A 242 13.02 -2.53 -33.44
N ILE A 243 13.48 -3.13 -34.54
CA ILE A 243 14.01 -4.50 -34.54
C ILE A 243 15.29 -4.62 -33.72
N SER A 244 16.26 -3.70 -33.90
CA SER A 244 17.50 -3.70 -33.13
C SER A 244 17.24 -3.49 -31.63
N THR A 245 16.29 -2.62 -31.27
CA THR A 245 15.89 -2.41 -29.87
C THR A 245 15.25 -3.67 -29.29
N ARG A 246 14.28 -4.26 -30.01
CA ARG A 246 13.59 -5.49 -29.60
C ARG A 246 14.58 -6.63 -29.36
N ASN A 247 15.46 -6.89 -30.33
CA ASN A 247 16.41 -8.01 -30.26
C ASN A 247 17.39 -7.80 -29.09
N SER A 248 17.95 -6.60 -28.95
CA SER A 248 18.84 -6.28 -27.82
C SER A 248 18.17 -6.47 -26.46
N LEU A 249 16.88 -6.12 -26.33
CA LEU A 249 16.12 -6.34 -25.10
C LEU A 249 15.83 -7.83 -24.85
N ILE A 250 15.47 -8.60 -25.89
CA ILE A 250 15.27 -10.06 -25.80
C ILE A 250 16.56 -10.75 -25.33
N ASP A 251 17.71 -10.40 -25.93
CA ASP A 251 19.01 -11.00 -25.62
C ASP A 251 19.43 -10.76 -24.16
N GLN A 252 18.93 -9.68 -23.56
CA GLN A 252 19.18 -9.34 -22.15
C GLN A 252 18.20 -10.02 -21.18
N GLY A 253 17.23 -10.79 -21.67
CA GLY A 253 16.27 -11.53 -20.85
C GLY A 253 15.29 -10.65 -20.06
N VAL A 254 15.08 -9.40 -20.49
CA VAL A 254 14.15 -8.46 -19.81
C VAL A 254 12.71 -8.95 -19.90
N ILE A 255 11.85 -8.45 -19.01
CA ILE A 255 10.42 -8.78 -19.03
C ILE A 255 9.66 -7.68 -19.77
N PHE A 256 9.03 -8.01 -20.90
CA PHE A 256 8.20 -7.05 -21.63
C PHE A 256 6.83 -6.90 -20.98
N PHE A 257 6.42 -5.66 -20.68
CA PHE A 257 5.07 -5.37 -20.19
C PHE A 257 4.35 -4.24 -20.97
N GLY A 258 5.10 -3.50 -21.80
CA GLY A 258 4.60 -2.35 -22.57
C GLY A 258 3.94 -2.66 -23.92
N GLY A 259 4.21 -1.77 -24.89
CA GLY A 259 3.70 -1.85 -26.26
C GLY A 259 3.96 -3.20 -26.94
N TYR A 260 5.20 -3.68 -26.89
CA TYR A 260 5.56 -4.98 -27.49
C TYR A 260 4.78 -6.14 -26.84
N ALA A 261 4.69 -6.19 -25.52
CA ALA A 261 3.89 -7.21 -24.82
C ALA A 261 2.41 -7.15 -25.25
N THR A 262 1.84 -5.96 -25.29
CA THR A 262 0.45 -5.74 -25.74
C THR A 262 0.24 -6.21 -27.18
N SER A 263 1.22 -5.99 -28.06
CA SER A 263 1.19 -6.47 -29.44
C SER A 263 1.15 -8.01 -29.53
N LEU A 264 1.80 -8.73 -28.60
CA LEU A 264 1.77 -10.19 -28.52
C LEU A 264 0.40 -10.71 -28.04
N TYR A 265 -0.27 -9.99 -27.13
CA TYR A 265 -1.65 -10.28 -26.72
C TYR A 265 -2.69 -9.94 -27.80
N SER A 266 -2.32 -9.13 -28.81
CA SER A 266 -3.24 -8.71 -29.89
C SER A 266 -3.85 -9.86 -30.69
N LYS A 267 -3.23 -11.04 -30.68
CA LYS A 267 -3.77 -12.25 -31.33
C LYS A 267 -5.08 -12.74 -30.69
N TYR A 268 -5.40 -12.28 -29.48
CA TYR A 268 -6.62 -12.59 -28.76
C TYR A 268 -7.62 -11.42 -28.71
N MET A 269 -7.30 -10.32 -29.40
CA MET A 269 -8.11 -9.11 -29.47
C MET A 269 -8.97 -9.09 -30.75
N SER A 270 -9.96 -8.19 -30.83
CA SER A 270 -10.69 -7.97 -32.09
C SER A 270 -9.80 -7.30 -33.14
N ASP A 271 -10.18 -7.37 -34.42
CA ASP A 271 -9.36 -6.80 -35.51
C ASP A 271 -9.11 -5.30 -35.34
N ASP A 272 -10.12 -4.52 -34.96
CA ASP A 272 -9.98 -3.09 -34.65
C ASP A 272 -8.92 -2.84 -33.56
N GLN A 273 -8.96 -3.63 -32.48
CA GLN A 273 -8.01 -3.52 -31.37
C GLN A 273 -6.60 -3.93 -31.81
N LYS A 274 -6.49 -4.98 -32.62
CA LYS A 274 -5.23 -5.48 -33.17
C LYS A 274 -4.53 -4.43 -34.02
N HIS A 275 -5.27 -3.68 -34.84
CA HIS A 275 -4.73 -2.57 -35.63
C HIS A 275 -4.21 -1.41 -34.77
N ILE A 276 -4.83 -1.16 -33.62
CA ILE A 276 -4.41 -0.11 -32.69
C ILE A 276 -3.08 -0.47 -32.01
N VAL A 277 -3.01 -1.66 -31.40
CA VAL A 277 -1.86 -2.05 -30.57
C VAL A 277 -0.60 -2.34 -31.38
N LYS A 278 -0.73 -2.75 -32.64
CA LYS A 278 0.41 -2.96 -33.55
C LYS A 278 1.17 -1.67 -33.90
N LYS A 279 0.56 -0.50 -33.69
CA LYS A 279 1.18 0.80 -33.99
C LYS A 279 2.07 1.33 -32.87
N ILE A 280 2.12 0.65 -31.73
CA ILE A 280 2.86 1.13 -30.56
C ILE A 280 4.35 0.81 -30.73
N PRO A 281 5.23 1.82 -30.89
CA PRO A 281 6.63 1.59 -31.22
C PRO A 281 7.55 1.56 -29.98
N ASP A 282 7.00 1.73 -28.78
CA ASP A 282 7.75 1.91 -27.54
C ASP A 282 7.82 0.61 -26.72
N PHE A 283 8.96 0.39 -26.07
CA PHE A 283 9.21 -0.77 -25.22
C PHE A 283 9.17 -0.37 -23.74
N ASP A 284 8.22 -0.90 -22.98
CA ASP A 284 8.28 -0.86 -21.52
C ASP A 284 8.67 -2.24 -21.00
N VAL A 285 9.78 -2.29 -20.26
CA VAL A 285 10.41 -3.53 -19.79
C VAL A 285 10.82 -3.46 -18.33
N LEU A 286 10.89 -4.62 -17.66
CA LEU A 286 11.46 -4.75 -16.33
C LEU A 286 12.91 -5.27 -16.40
N SER A 287 13.78 -4.64 -15.62
CA SER A 287 15.15 -5.10 -15.39
C SER A 287 15.58 -4.79 -13.96
N GLU A 288 16.20 -5.73 -13.25
CA GLU A 288 16.77 -5.49 -11.90
C GLU A 288 17.91 -4.46 -11.93
N GLU A 289 18.58 -4.35 -13.08
CA GLU A 289 19.72 -3.46 -13.34
C GLU A 289 19.43 -2.47 -14.50
N PRO A 290 18.49 -1.50 -14.34
CA PRO A 290 18.05 -0.66 -15.47
C PRO A 290 19.18 0.11 -16.17
N ASN A 291 20.15 0.62 -15.39
CA ASN A 291 21.28 1.38 -15.94
C ASN A 291 22.19 0.52 -16.83
N LYS A 292 22.47 -0.71 -16.38
CA LYS A 292 23.26 -1.67 -17.14
C LYS A 292 22.52 -2.06 -18.43
N CYS A 293 21.22 -2.35 -18.30
CA CYS A 293 20.38 -2.69 -19.44
C CYS A 293 20.34 -1.55 -20.48
N ALA A 294 20.19 -0.32 -20.02
CA ALA A 294 20.21 0.86 -20.88
C ALA A 294 21.55 1.08 -21.58
N THR A 295 22.66 0.81 -20.87
CA THR A 295 24.01 0.94 -21.43
C THR A 295 24.23 -0.07 -22.56
N ILE A 296 23.86 -1.34 -22.36
CA ILE A 296 23.97 -2.39 -23.37
C ILE A 296 23.10 -2.07 -24.60
N LEU A 297 21.86 -1.60 -24.38
CA LEU A 297 20.98 -1.21 -25.48
C LEU A 297 21.56 -0.02 -26.26
N LYS A 298 22.10 0.99 -25.57
CA LYS A 298 22.77 2.11 -26.22
C LYS A 298 23.95 1.64 -27.09
N GLU A 299 24.85 0.82 -26.56
CA GLU A 299 26.00 0.27 -27.29
C GLU A 299 25.56 -0.58 -28.50
N SER A 300 24.46 -1.33 -28.37
CA SER A 300 23.87 -2.09 -29.48
C SER A 300 23.37 -1.18 -30.60
N LEU A 301 22.68 -0.08 -30.25
CA LEU A 301 22.16 0.88 -31.22
C LEU A 301 23.28 1.70 -31.89
N GLU A 302 24.34 2.05 -31.15
CA GLU A 302 25.51 2.73 -31.71
C GLU A 302 26.23 1.86 -32.74
N ARG A 303 26.38 0.55 -32.47
CA ARG A 303 26.94 -0.42 -33.44
C ARG A 303 26.10 -0.54 -34.72
N GLU A 304 24.79 -0.37 -34.59
CA GLU A 304 23.84 -0.39 -35.71
C GLU A 304 23.80 0.92 -36.52
N GLY A 305 24.56 1.93 -36.10
CA GLY A 305 24.73 3.21 -36.79
C GLY A 305 23.80 4.33 -36.31
N PHE A 306 23.00 4.11 -35.26
CA PHE A 306 22.14 5.15 -34.69
C PHE A 306 22.96 6.19 -33.92
N LYS A 307 22.58 7.46 -34.04
CA LYS A 307 23.26 8.61 -33.40
C LYS A 307 22.30 9.35 -32.47
N LYS A 308 22.84 10.19 -31.59
CA LYS A 308 22.09 11.02 -30.63
C LYS A 308 21.23 10.17 -29.68
N ILE A 309 21.86 9.17 -29.06
CA ILE A 309 21.22 8.31 -28.08
C ILE A 309 21.51 8.86 -26.68
N SER A 310 20.46 9.14 -25.91
CA SER A 310 20.58 9.61 -24.53
C SER A 310 19.89 8.66 -23.56
N ILE A 311 20.50 8.50 -22.38
CA ILE A 311 19.99 7.75 -21.24
C ILE A 311 19.56 8.77 -20.19
N ILE A 312 18.30 8.74 -19.78
CA ILE A 312 17.70 9.67 -18.82
C ILE A 312 17.22 8.86 -17.61
N ASN A 313 17.71 9.19 -16.44
CA ASN A 313 17.32 8.53 -15.19
C ASN A 313 16.14 9.25 -14.55
N HIS A 314 15.17 8.49 -14.06
CA HIS A 314 13.99 8.99 -13.37
C HIS A 314 13.92 8.39 -11.97
N ASP A 315 13.87 9.27 -10.97
CA ASP A 315 13.74 8.89 -9.57
C ASP A 315 12.37 8.23 -9.28
N PRO A 316 12.29 7.33 -8.29
CA PRO A 316 11.02 6.72 -7.91
C PRO A 316 10.01 7.76 -7.41
N ILE A 317 8.73 7.55 -7.74
CA ILE A 317 7.63 8.41 -7.29
C ILE A 317 6.77 7.63 -6.30
N GLY A 318 6.99 7.88 -5.01
CA GLY A 318 6.34 7.14 -3.93
C GLY A 318 6.65 5.65 -4.00
N GLU A 319 5.71 4.82 -3.55
CA GLU A 319 5.84 3.35 -3.57
C GLU A 319 5.33 2.72 -4.87
N ILE A 320 4.75 3.54 -5.75
CA ILE A 320 4.00 3.06 -6.91
C ILE A 320 4.90 2.97 -8.14
N ILE A 321 5.76 3.99 -8.35
CA ILE A 321 6.58 4.10 -9.55
C ILE A 321 8.03 3.90 -9.18
N PRO A 322 8.64 2.79 -9.64
CA PRO A 322 10.03 2.54 -9.34
C PRO A 322 10.95 3.51 -10.07
N TYR A 323 12.20 3.50 -9.62
CA TYR A 323 13.31 3.98 -10.42
C TYR A 323 13.25 3.37 -11.82
N HIS A 324 13.41 4.20 -12.83
CA HIS A 324 13.42 3.75 -14.21
C HIS A 324 14.33 4.61 -15.08
N VAL A 325 14.72 4.03 -16.20
CA VAL A 325 15.62 4.64 -17.16
C VAL A 325 14.91 4.75 -18.50
N GLU A 326 14.92 5.94 -19.06
CA GLU A 326 14.40 6.22 -20.39
C GLU A 326 15.55 6.30 -21.38
N ILE A 327 15.37 5.67 -22.55
CA ILE A 327 16.30 5.74 -23.66
C ILE A 327 15.63 6.51 -24.78
N GLN A 328 16.29 7.58 -25.24
CA GLN A 328 15.84 8.39 -26.35
C GLN A 328 16.81 8.31 -27.52
N VAL A 329 16.28 8.30 -28.74
CA VAL A 329 17.03 8.49 -29.98
C VAL A 329 16.53 9.79 -30.62
N GLY A 330 17.38 10.81 -30.66
CA GLY A 330 16.97 12.17 -31.04
C GLY A 330 16.01 12.76 -30.01
N LYS A 331 14.73 12.95 -30.37
CA LYS A 331 13.66 13.44 -29.48
C LYS A 331 12.65 12.35 -29.12
N SER A 332 12.86 11.14 -29.62
CA SER A 332 11.92 10.03 -29.52
C SER A 332 12.34 9.08 -28.42
N SER A 333 11.50 8.92 -27.38
CA SER A 333 11.64 7.85 -26.39
C SER A 333 11.39 6.51 -27.07
N ILE A 334 12.34 5.59 -26.95
CA ILE A 334 12.25 4.25 -27.57
C ILE A 334 11.96 3.16 -26.55
N ALA A 335 12.47 3.30 -25.34
CA ALA A 335 12.33 2.31 -24.29
C ALA A 335 12.33 2.95 -22.90
N TYR A 336 11.52 2.40 -22.02
CA TYR A 336 11.54 2.66 -20.59
C TYR A 336 11.85 1.35 -19.85
N ILE A 337 12.90 1.37 -19.04
CA ILE A 337 13.40 0.21 -18.30
C ILE A 337 13.16 0.47 -16.82
N TYR A 338 12.20 -0.25 -16.24
CA TYR A 338 11.78 -0.07 -14.86
C TYR A 338 12.45 -1.10 -13.95
N LYS A 339 12.90 -0.65 -12.78
CA LYS A 339 13.32 -1.56 -11.72
C LYS A 339 12.09 -2.24 -11.11
N PRO A 340 12.02 -3.57 -11.01
CA PRO A 340 10.88 -4.21 -10.35
C PRO A 340 10.82 -3.81 -8.87
N ILE A 341 9.61 -3.49 -8.37
CA ILE A 341 9.35 -3.17 -6.95
C ILE A 341 9.10 -4.43 -6.10
N ALA A 342 8.89 -5.56 -6.75
CA ALA A 342 8.54 -6.85 -6.19
C ALA A 342 8.88 -7.96 -7.19
N CYS A 343 8.72 -9.24 -6.81
CA CYS A 343 8.78 -10.31 -7.79
C CYS A 343 7.48 -10.35 -8.60
N HIS A 344 7.53 -9.89 -9.85
CA HIS A 344 6.35 -9.81 -10.72
C HIS A 344 6.26 -10.99 -11.67
N SER A 345 5.08 -11.60 -11.75
CA SER A 345 4.82 -12.77 -12.59
C SER A 345 4.97 -12.47 -14.08
N TYR A 346 5.53 -13.43 -14.80
CA TYR A 346 5.66 -13.41 -16.25
C TYR A 346 5.46 -14.81 -16.84
N ASN A 347 5.34 -14.85 -18.17
CA ASN A 347 5.25 -16.05 -18.98
C ASN A 347 6.39 -16.08 -19.99
N LYS A 348 6.92 -17.27 -20.23
CA LYS A 348 7.88 -17.53 -21.31
C LYS A 348 7.15 -18.02 -22.54
N ILE A 349 7.46 -17.43 -23.70
CA ILE A 349 6.90 -17.85 -24.99
C ILE A 349 8.00 -17.94 -26.04
N ILE A 350 7.79 -18.75 -27.08
CA ILE A 350 8.71 -18.83 -28.22
C ILE A 350 8.13 -18.02 -29.37
N VAL A 351 8.90 -17.08 -29.91
CA VAL A 351 8.58 -16.29 -31.10
C VAL A 351 9.82 -16.28 -32.00
N ASP A 352 9.68 -16.69 -33.26
CA ASP A 352 10.78 -16.76 -34.23
C ASP A 352 12.02 -17.52 -33.69
N ASN A 353 11.78 -18.66 -33.04
CA ASN A 353 12.77 -19.50 -32.35
C ASN A 353 13.51 -18.85 -31.18
N ASN A 354 13.10 -17.66 -30.74
CA ASN A 354 13.65 -17.01 -29.55
C ASN A 354 12.70 -17.16 -28.36
N GLU A 355 13.26 -17.45 -27.18
CA GLU A 355 12.52 -17.38 -25.92
C GLU A 355 12.34 -15.91 -25.53
N ILE A 356 11.10 -15.49 -25.27
CA ILE A 356 10.74 -14.14 -24.88
C ILE A 356 9.99 -14.19 -23.56
N ASN A 357 10.40 -13.32 -22.62
CA ASN A 357 9.74 -13.15 -21.34
C ASN A 357 8.70 -12.03 -21.42
N VAL A 358 7.43 -12.36 -21.20
CA VAL A 358 6.32 -11.41 -21.29
C VAL A 358 5.55 -11.40 -19.99
N ALA A 359 5.36 -10.21 -19.40
CA ALA A 359 4.57 -10.03 -18.21
C ALA A 359 3.16 -10.63 -18.36
N THR A 360 2.64 -11.21 -17.28
CA THR A 360 1.24 -11.65 -17.23
C THR A 360 0.31 -10.43 -17.38
N ILE A 361 -0.94 -10.65 -17.78
CA ILE A 361 -1.93 -9.56 -17.84
C ILE A 361 -2.07 -8.89 -16.47
N ASP A 362 -2.01 -9.65 -15.38
CA ASP A 362 -2.07 -9.13 -14.01
C ASP A 362 -0.92 -8.15 -13.74
N THR A 363 0.32 -8.52 -14.11
CA THR A 363 1.48 -7.61 -14.01
C THR A 363 1.28 -6.38 -14.88
N ILE A 364 0.89 -6.52 -16.15
CA ILE A 364 0.72 -5.36 -17.06
C ILE A 364 -0.34 -4.40 -16.53
N LEU A 365 -1.49 -4.91 -16.06
CA LEU A 365 -2.56 -4.09 -15.51
C LEU A 365 -2.14 -3.39 -14.22
N ALA A 366 -1.34 -4.03 -13.37
CA ALA A 366 -0.78 -3.38 -12.19
C ALA A 366 0.03 -2.12 -12.59
N PHE A 367 0.92 -2.22 -13.58
CA PHE A 367 1.72 -1.07 -14.05
C PHE A 367 0.88 -0.02 -14.79
N TYR A 368 0.05 -0.41 -15.76
CA TYR A 368 -0.72 0.58 -16.54
C TYR A 368 -1.70 1.36 -15.69
N LEU A 369 -2.38 0.71 -14.75
CA LEU A 369 -3.32 1.39 -13.86
C LEU A 369 -2.59 2.26 -12.83
N SER A 370 -1.34 1.91 -12.46
CA SER A 370 -0.54 2.73 -11.57
C SER A 370 -0.10 4.05 -12.24
N PHE A 371 0.23 3.99 -13.52
CA PHE A 371 0.64 5.14 -14.32
C PHE A 371 -0.47 6.19 -14.52
N LEU A 372 -1.75 5.81 -14.34
CA LEU A 372 -2.90 6.73 -14.43
C LEU A 372 -2.88 7.85 -13.38
N TYR A 373 -2.22 7.61 -12.24
CA TYR A 373 -2.25 8.50 -11.08
C TYR A 373 -1.00 9.35 -10.93
N ILE A 374 -0.12 9.32 -11.92
CA ILE A 374 1.03 10.22 -12.03
C ILE A 374 0.64 11.37 -12.94
N ASP A 375 0.93 12.60 -12.52
CA ASP A 375 0.77 13.78 -13.36
C ASP A 375 2.04 13.99 -14.21
N ASN A 376 2.25 13.11 -15.19
CA ASN A 376 3.37 13.19 -16.13
C ASN A 376 2.86 13.34 -17.56
N LYS A 377 3.35 14.35 -18.27
CA LYS A 377 3.04 14.62 -19.68
C LYS A 377 3.35 13.44 -20.60
N ASN A 378 4.26 12.55 -20.19
CA ASN A 378 4.63 11.36 -20.95
C ASN A 378 3.57 10.25 -20.88
N TYR A 379 2.70 10.24 -19.86
CA TYR A 379 1.64 9.24 -19.72
C TYR A 379 0.31 9.78 -20.23
N ASN A 380 -0.07 9.35 -21.42
CA ASN A 380 -1.42 9.61 -21.94
C ASN A 380 -2.43 8.68 -21.23
N LYS A 381 -3.21 9.25 -20.31
CA LYS A 381 -4.21 8.51 -19.50
C LYS A 381 -5.23 7.75 -20.35
N ASP A 382 -5.70 8.35 -21.45
CA ASP A 382 -6.65 7.69 -22.34
C ASP A 382 -6.02 6.48 -23.04
N ARG A 383 -4.76 6.61 -23.50
CA ARG A 383 -3.99 5.50 -24.08
C ARG A 383 -3.86 4.36 -23.08
N LEU A 384 -3.45 4.65 -21.85
CA LEU A 384 -3.28 3.66 -20.78
C LEU A 384 -4.60 2.96 -20.43
N LEU A 385 -5.70 3.71 -20.27
CA LEU A 385 -7.03 3.16 -20.01
C LEU A 385 -7.52 2.26 -21.15
N CYS A 386 -7.29 2.66 -22.40
CA CYS A 386 -7.62 1.85 -23.56
C CYS A 386 -6.84 0.53 -23.59
N MET A 387 -5.52 0.59 -23.34
CA MET A 387 -4.69 -0.61 -23.27
C MET A 387 -5.12 -1.54 -22.12
N ALA A 388 -5.36 -0.97 -20.93
CA ALA A 388 -5.86 -1.73 -19.79
C ALA A 388 -7.21 -2.39 -20.10
N LYS A 389 -8.13 -1.68 -20.76
CA LYS A 389 -9.42 -2.23 -21.19
C LYS A 389 -9.28 -3.37 -22.20
N PHE A 390 -8.36 -3.25 -23.16
CA PHE A 390 -8.13 -4.31 -24.15
C PHE A 390 -7.57 -5.56 -23.50
N LEU A 391 -6.58 -5.42 -22.64
CA LEU A 391 -5.99 -6.53 -21.89
C LEU A 391 -7.00 -7.17 -20.93
N PHE A 392 -7.80 -6.37 -20.24
CA PHE A 392 -8.89 -6.85 -19.39
C PHE A 392 -9.90 -7.69 -20.19
N ASN A 393 -10.28 -7.25 -21.40
CA ASN A 393 -11.19 -8.03 -22.25
C ASN A 393 -10.56 -9.35 -22.74
N VAL A 394 -9.24 -9.35 -23.00
CA VAL A 394 -8.51 -10.58 -23.33
C VAL A 394 -8.52 -11.52 -22.13
N GLU A 395 -8.24 -11.00 -20.93
CA GLU A 395 -8.28 -11.75 -19.67
C GLU A 395 -9.65 -12.38 -19.45
N ASP A 396 -10.73 -11.60 -19.50
CA ASP A 396 -12.09 -12.07 -19.19
C ASP A 396 -12.56 -13.17 -20.16
N LYS A 397 -12.29 -13.01 -21.46
CA LYS A 397 -12.62 -14.02 -22.48
C LYS A 397 -11.83 -15.32 -22.35
N ASN A 398 -10.61 -15.24 -21.82
CA ASN A 398 -9.66 -16.37 -21.81
C ASN A 398 -9.27 -16.82 -20.40
N ARG A 399 -10.03 -16.45 -19.37
CA ARG A 399 -9.66 -16.60 -17.95
C ARG A 399 -9.33 -18.03 -17.50
N LEU A 400 -9.82 -19.05 -18.22
CA LEU A 400 -9.57 -20.47 -17.92
C LEU A 400 -8.54 -21.13 -18.85
N ALA A 401 -7.94 -20.39 -19.80
CA ALA A 401 -7.11 -20.98 -20.83
C ALA A 401 -5.82 -21.62 -20.28
N GLN A 402 -5.15 -20.95 -19.33
CA GLN A 402 -3.95 -21.45 -18.64
C GLN A 402 -2.82 -21.98 -19.57
N ILE A 403 -2.68 -21.38 -20.75
CA ILE A 403 -1.70 -21.78 -21.77
C ILE A 403 -0.88 -20.60 -22.28
N GLY A 404 0.43 -20.82 -22.48
CA GLY A 404 1.36 -19.86 -23.07
C GLY A 404 1.21 -18.46 -22.48
N LEU A 405 0.96 -17.48 -23.35
CA LEU A 405 0.80 -16.08 -22.95
C LEU A 405 -0.44 -15.82 -22.05
N LEU A 406 -1.47 -16.66 -22.15
CA LEU A 406 -2.72 -16.55 -21.38
C LEU A 406 -2.66 -17.26 -20.02
N LYS A 407 -1.50 -17.83 -19.64
CA LYS A 407 -1.30 -18.40 -18.32
C LYS A 407 -1.39 -17.29 -17.27
N ARG A 408 -2.23 -17.50 -16.27
CA ARG A 408 -2.41 -16.60 -15.13
C ARG A 408 -1.95 -17.26 -13.85
N PHE A 409 -1.70 -16.46 -12.82
CA PHE A 409 -1.20 -16.97 -11.53
C PHE A 409 0.12 -17.76 -11.72
N SER A 410 0.95 -17.30 -12.65
CA SER A 410 2.27 -17.89 -12.90
C SER A 410 3.15 -17.71 -11.66
N LEU A 411 3.82 -18.78 -11.25
CA LEU A 411 4.79 -18.76 -10.16
C LEU A 411 6.15 -18.22 -10.64
N ASP A 412 6.42 -18.27 -11.94
CA ASP A 412 7.62 -17.67 -12.52
C ASP A 412 7.51 -16.14 -12.39
N CYS A 413 8.46 -15.53 -11.67
CA CYS A 413 8.49 -14.09 -11.45
C CYS A 413 9.88 -13.50 -11.57
N TYR A 414 9.92 -12.18 -11.73
CA TYR A 414 11.13 -11.39 -11.93
C TYR A 414 11.18 -10.20 -10.97
N GLY A 415 12.33 -10.01 -10.33
CA GLY A 415 12.51 -9.05 -9.24
C GLY A 415 12.64 -9.74 -7.88
N LYS A 416 12.90 -8.95 -6.83
CA LYS A 416 12.96 -9.44 -5.45
C LYS A 416 11.70 -9.03 -4.67
N GLN A 417 10.99 -9.99 -4.10
CA GLN A 417 9.96 -9.72 -3.11
C GLN A 417 10.60 -9.54 -1.72
N MET A 418 10.26 -8.46 -1.02
CA MET A 418 10.70 -8.27 0.37
C MET A 418 9.99 -9.25 1.29
N THR A 419 10.75 -9.99 2.08
CA THR A 419 10.23 -10.88 3.13
C THR A 419 10.00 -10.14 4.45
N LEU A 420 9.31 -10.78 5.41
CA LEU A 420 9.19 -10.24 6.76
C LEU A 420 10.56 -10.14 7.45
N GLU A 421 11.47 -11.07 7.15
CA GLU A 421 12.86 -11.06 7.61
C GLU A 421 13.62 -9.86 7.05
N ASP A 422 13.49 -9.58 5.74
CA ASP A 422 14.09 -8.40 5.10
C ASP A 422 13.60 -7.10 5.77
N ILE A 423 12.27 -6.97 5.97
CA ILE A 423 11.67 -5.78 6.62
C ILE A 423 12.17 -5.62 8.06
N ARG A 424 12.27 -6.72 8.82
CA ARG A 424 12.80 -6.69 10.20
C ARG A 424 14.28 -6.30 10.22
N SER A 425 15.07 -6.82 9.28
CA SER A 425 16.48 -6.50 9.14
C SER A 425 16.68 -5.02 8.84
N GLU A 426 15.92 -4.48 7.86
CA GLU A 426 15.94 -3.06 7.51
C GLU A 426 15.56 -2.18 8.71
N LYS A 427 14.49 -2.53 9.43
CA LYS A 427 14.11 -1.84 10.67
C LYS A 427 15.19 -1.89 11.74
N ALA A 428 15.87 -3.02 11.92
CA ALA A 428 16.96 -3.11 12.89
C ALA A 428 18.14 -2.20 12.52
N LEU A 429 18.47 -2.08 11.23
CA LEU A 429 19.49 -1.16 10.72
C LEU A 429 19.08 0.29 10.94
N LYS A 430 17.86 0.66 10.53
CA LYS A 430 17.31 2.02 10.72
C LYS A 430 17.21 2.41 12.19
N TYR A 431 16.92 1.47 13.08
CA TYR A 431 16.93 1.73 14.52
C TYR A 431 18.34 2.07 15.02
N LYS A 432 19.38 1.32 14.59
CA LYS A 432 20.77 1.63 14.96
C LYS A 432 21.19 3.02 14.47
N GLU A 433 20.87 3.33 13.21
CA GLU A 433 21.14 4.62 12.57
C GLU A 433 20.47 5.79 13.31
N LEU A 434 19.17 5.68 13.58
CA LEU A 434 18.33 6.79 14.06
C LEU A 434 18.16 6.82 15.60
N SER A 435 18.72 5.85 16.33
CA SER A 435 18.53 5.69 17.79
C SER A 435 18.86 6.93 18.63
N LYS A 436 19.79 7.77 18.14
CA LYS A 436 20.20 9.03 18.79
C LYS A 436 19.26 10.20 18.52
N GLU A 437 18.41 10.08 17.50
CA GLU A 437 17.55 11.15 17.00
C GLU A 437 16.07 10.76 17.10
N ARG A 438 15.65 10.20 18.25
CA ARG A 438 14.28 9.67 18.43
C ARG A 438 13.16 10.69 18.21
N GLY A 439 13.47 11.98 18.32
CA GLY A 439 12.54 13.07 18.07
C GLY A 439 12.39 13.42 16.58
N SER A 440 13.25 12.92 15.69
CA SER A 440 13.22 13.27 14.27
C SER A 440 11.98 12.71 13.58
N LYS A 441 11.53 13.40 12.52
CA LYS A 441 10.44 12.92 11.68
C LYS A 441 10.76 11.55 11.09
N GLU A 442 11.99 11.34 10.64
CA GLU A 442 12.44 10.06 10.07
C GLU A 442 12.33 8.92 11.08
N TYR A 443 12.86 9.10 12.31
CA TYR A 443 12.72 8.07 13.34
C TYR A 443 11.25 7.71 13.60
N GLN A 444 10.39 8.71 13.65
CA GLN A 444 8.95 8.49 13.87
C GLN A 444 8.28 7.78 12.71
N MET A 445 8.68 8.02 11.45
CA MET A 445 8.16 7.28 10.29
C MET A 445 8.39 5.76 10.40
N TRP A 446 9.46 5.35 11.08
CA TRP A 446 9.82 3.94 11.28
C TRP A 446 9.30 3.35 12.60
N PHE A 447 9.34 4.13 13.68
CA PHE A 447 9.23 3.65 15.05
C PHE A 447 8.31 4.50 15.93
N LEU A 448 7.32 5.20 15.34
CA LEU A 448 6.34 5.97 16.10
C LEU A 448 5.76 5.11 17.24
N LYS A 449 5.76 5.71 18.42
CA LYS A 449 4.99 5.26 19.57
C LYS A 449 4.47 6.48 20.32
N TYR A 450 3.23 6.84 20.02
CA TYR A 450 2.56 8.02 20.51
C TYR A 450 1.41 7.63 21.42
N VAL A 451 1.47 8.05 22.68
CA VAL A 451 0.47 7.74 23.71
C VAL A 451 0.12 9.06 24.42
N PRO A 452 -1.02 9.70 24.07
CA PRO A 452 -1.39 11.02 24.60
C PRO A 452 -1.35 11.10 26.13
N SER A 453 -1.86 10.08 26.82
CA SER A 453 -1.92 10.04 28.29
C SER A 453 -0.54 10.07 28.97
N LYS A 454 0.51 9.55 28.31
CA LYS A 454 1.89 9.64 28.83
C LYS A 454 2.47 11.04 28.64
N LEU A 455 2.09 11.72 27.56
CA LEU A 455 2.56 13.08 27.29
C LEU A 455 1.94 14.07 28.26
N GLU A 456 0.65 13.93 28.60
CA GLU A 456 0.00 14.77 29.60
C GLU A 456 0.59 14.56 31.00
N LYS A 457 0.79 13.31 31.43
CA LYS A 457 1.47 13.00 32.70
C LYS A 457 2.88 13.61 32.76
N ASN A 458 3.65 13.54 31.68
CA ASN A 458 4.98 14.14 31.63
C ASN A 458 4.90 15.67 31.69
N LYS A 459 3.90 16.30 31.06
CA LYS A 459 3.67 17.76 31.18
C LYS A 459 3.33 18.14 32.62
N GLU A 460 2.42 17.42 33.27
CA GLU A 460 2.09 17.67 34.69
C GLU A 460 3.29 17.51 35.62
N ILE A 461 4.14 16.50 35.40
CA ILE A 461 5.36 16.29 36.18
C ILE A 461 6.32 17.47 35.96
N THR A 462 6.52 17.89 34.71
CA THR A 462 7.39 19.03 34.38
C THR A 462 6.87 20.33 34.98
N GLU A 463 5.55 20.57 34.93
CA GLU A 463 4.91 21.74 35.54
C GLU A 463 5.03 21.72 37.07
N LYS A 464 4.83 20.56 37.71
CA LYS A 464 5.04 20.38 39.15
C LYS A 464 6.50 20.60 39.54
N GLU A 465 7.47 20.15 38.75
CA GLU A 465 8.90 20.40 38.93
C GLU A 465 9.27 21.88 38.74
N MET A 466 8.63 22.59 37.80
CA MET A 466 8.81 24.03 37.64
C MET A 466 8.19 24.83 38.81
N GLU A 467 7.07 24.36 39.37
CA GLU A 467 6.45 24.96 40.55
C GLU A 467 7.25 24.70 41.84
N THR A 468 7.83 23.50 42.04
CA THR A 468 8.72 23.23 43.17
C THR A 468 10.00 24.03 43.08
N ASN A 469 10.62 24.14 41.89
CA ASN A 469 11.78 25.01 41.69
C ASN A 469 11.47 26.50 41.91
N LYS A 470 10.25 26.96 41.59
CA LYS A 470 9.77 28.31 41.97
C LYS A 470 9.59 28.45 43.48
N LYS A 471 9.05 27.45 44.17
CA LYS A 471 8.90 27.47 45.64
C LYS A 471 10.25 27.40 46.36
N ASP A 472 11.20 26.64 45.84
CA ASP A 472 12.57 26.53 46.39
C ASP A 472 13.37 27.81 46.16
N SER A 473 13.24 28.46 44.99
CA SER A 473 13.86 29.77 44.75
C SER A 473 13.24 30.88 45.61
N ILE A 474 11.93 30.84 45.87
CA ILE A 474 11.27 31.73 46.84
C ILE A 474 11.76 31.42 48.26
N HIS A 475 11.88 30.14 48.66
CA HIS A 475 12.36 29.77 49.99
C HIS A 475 13.83 30.17 50.22
N VAL A 476 14.71 30.03 49.22
CA VAL A 476 16.09 30.52 49.25
C VAL A 476 16.15 32.05 49.35
N ALA A 477 15.27 32.77 48.65
CA ALA A 477 15.17 34.23 48.77
C ALA A 477 14.73 34.66 50.19
N THR A 478 13.75 33.97 50.79
CA THR A 478 13.29 34.22 52.17
C THR A 478 14.36 33.88 53.22
N ILE A 479 15.18 32.84 52.99
CA ILE A 479 16.32 32.49 53.84
C ILE A 479 17.47 33.52 53.70
N LEU A 480 17.68 34.08 52.51
CA LEU A 480 18.68 35.15 52.29
C LEU A 480 18.25 36.49 52.91
N GLU A 481 16.95 36.80 52.94
CA GLU A 481 16.41 37.97 53.63
C GLU A 481 16.45 37.84 55.16
N SER A 482 16.16 36.65 55.71
CA SER A 482 16.28 36.41 57.16
C SER A 482 17.75 36.43 57.64
N LYS A 483 18.70 35.98 56.81
CA LYS A 483 20.14 36.15 57.06
C LYS A 483 20.63 37.61 56.94
N LYS A 484 19.99 38.45 56.11
CA LYS A 484 20.26 39.90 56.05
C LYS A 484 19.72 40.65 57.27
N LYS A 485 18.58 40.25 57.86
CA LYS A 485 18.06 40.82 59.12
C LYS A 485 18.93 40.45 60.33
N ASN A 486 19.45 39.21 60.41
CA ASN A 486 20.34 38.81 61.51
C ASN A 486 21.78 39.34 61.41
N ARG A 487 22.21 39.87 60.26
CA ARG A 487 23.54 40.51 60.11
C ARG A 487 23.57 42.00 60.47
N LYS A 488 22.42 42.64 60.73
CA LYS A 488 22.34 44.05 61.15
C LYS A 488 22.47 44.27 62.67
N ASN A 489 22.46 43.22 63.50
CA ASN A 489 22.56 43.34 64.97
C ASN A 489 23.90 42.88 65.58
N ARG A 490 24.96 42.70 64.78
CA ARG A 490 26.28 42.32 65.31
C ARG A 490 27.44 42.95 64.53
N LYS A 491 27.53 44.29 64.57
CA LYS A 491 28.78 45.03 64.32
C LYS A 491 28.82 46.28 65.20
N ASN A 492 29.35 46.12 66.40
CA ASN A 492 30.05 47.16 67.15
C ASN A 492 30.99 46.51 68.17
N LYS A 493 32.22 46.23 67.75
CA LYS A 493 33.47 46.42 68.52
C LYS A 493 34.66 45.96 67.68
N THR A 494 35.54 46.94 67.41
CA THR A 494 37.01 46.92 67.33
C THR A 494 37.69 45.57 67.65
N GLN A 495 38.81 45.15 67.04
CA GLN A 495 40.05 45.89 66.75
C GLN A 495 41.01 45.02 65.88
N LYS A 496 42.06 45.66 65.35
CA LYS A 496 43.23 45.16 64.60
C LYS A 496 43.78 43.79 65.04
N VAL A 497 44.26 42.97 64.09
CA VAL A 497 45.65 42.44 63.99
C VAL A 497 45.90 41.93 62.55
N SER A 498 47.17 42.00 62.16
CA SER A 498 47.85 41.86 60.89
C SER A 498 48.16 40.43 60.40
N ILE A 499 48.55 40.36 59.12
CA ILE A 499 49.72 39.61 58.57
C ILE A 499 49.53 38.18 58.01
N ILE A 500 49.85 38.09 56.70
CA ILE A 500 50.65 37.08 55.96
C ILE A 500 50.00 35.78 55.39
N ASN A 501 50.08 35.71 54.04
CA ASN A 501 50.39 34.62 53.10
C ASN A 501 49.91 33.18 53.38
N PHE A 502 49.31 32.53 52.37
CA PHE A 502 50.04 31.51 51.59
C PHE A 502 49.35 31.12 50.27
N LEU A 503 50.19 30.88 49.28
CA LEU A 503 49.93 30.51 47.89
C LEU A 503 49.57 29.02 47.71
N LYS A 504 48.85 28.75 46.60
CA LYS A 504 49.03 27.64 45.63
C LYS A 504 49.17 26.19 46.14
N LYS A 505 48.34 25.30 45.58
CA LYS A 505 48.74 24.05 44.89
C LYS A 505 47.49 23.43 44.23
N LYS A 506 47.41 23.41 42.90
CA LYS A 506 47.90 22.38 41.93
C LYS A 506 46.98 21.14 41.82
N LYS A 507 46.43 21.01 40.60
CA LYS A 507 46.18 19.81 39.78
C LYS A 507 46.65 18.47 40.37
N THR A 508 45.80 17.45 40.23
CA THR A 508 46.21 16.17 39.64
C THR A 508 45.04 15.43 38.99
N GLN A 509 45.40 14.81 37.88
CA GLN A 509 44.66 14.02 36.89
C GLN A 509 44.63 12.55 37.35
N LYS A 510 43.57 11.79 37.04
CA LYS A 510 43.68 10.32 36.85
C LYS A 510 42.52 9.76 36.02
N GLN A 511 42.88 9.29 34.82
CA GLN A 511 42.16 8.26 34.07
C GLN A 511 42.34 6.90 34.74
N LYS A 512 41.33 6.03 34.64
CA LYS A 512 41.37 4.63 34.16
C LYS A 512 40.06 3.91 34.51
N GLY A 513 39.56 3.07 33.61
CA GLY A 513 38.58 2.03 33.98
C GLY A 513 37.67 1.60 32.83
N VAL A 514 38.08 0.54 32.15
CA VAL A 514 37.37 -0.22 31.12
C VAL A 514 36.22 -1.06 31.74
N LEU A 515 35.12 -1.21 30.97
CA LEU A 515 34.12 -2.31 30.81
C LEU A 515 34.32 -3.62 31.63
N PRO A 516 33.29 -4.47 31.87
CA PRO A 516 32.39 -4.94 30.79
C PRO A 516 30.97 -5.48 31.13
N PHE A 517 30.28 -5.91 30.06
CA PHE A 517 29.21 -6.92 29.94
C PHE A 517 27.90 -6.72 30.74
N PHE A 518 26.79 -6.42 30.05
CA PHE A 518 25.73 -7.38 29.64
C PHE A 518 24.84 -6.76 28.56
#